data_AF-A0A1S3CA82-F1
#
_entry.id   AF-A0A1S3CA82-F1
#
_cell.length_a   1.000
_cell.length_b   1.000
_cell.length_c   1.000
_cell.angle_alpha   90.00
_cell.angle_beta   90.00
_cell.angle_gamma   90.00
#
_symmetry.space_group_name_H-M   'P 1'
#
loop_
_entity.id
_entity.type
_entity.pdbx_description
1 polymer ?
#
loop_
_entity_poly.entity_id
_entity_poly.type
_entity_poly.pdbx_seq_one_letter_code
_entity_poly.pdbx_strand_id
1 'polypeptide(L)'
;MGYIQEARENHVKKKVEEALRSKMKQKALKECDHYASKYAECAYGRTLSVIFKCRNQAKELNNCLHLYTNDSVLDEMKREYALQHDGKP
;
A
#
# COMPACT_ATOMS: atom_id res chain seq x y z
N MET A 1 28.47 2.81 -21.25
CA MET A 1 27.48 2.15 -20.37
C MET A 1 26.17 2.89 -20.55
N GLY A 2 25.16 2.23 -21.13
CA GLY A 2 24.09 2.90 -21.86
C GLY A 2 22.90 3.33 -20.99
N TYR A 3 22.40 4.53 -21.25
CA TYR A 3 21.17 5.10 -20.68
C TYR A 3 19.94 4.17 -20.73
N ILE A 4 19.91 3.24 -21.70
CA ILE A 4 18.85 2.23 -21.88
C ILE A 4 18.87 1.18 -20.75
N GLN A 5 20.06 0.86 -20.23
CA GLN A 5 20.23 -0.12 -19.15
C GLN A 5 19.74 0.47 -17.82
N GLU A 6 20.12 1.71 -17.52
CA GLU A 6 19.71 2.43 -16.31
C GLU A 6 18.19 2.69 -16.28
N ALA A 7 17.59 3.06 -17.42
CA ALA A 7 16.14 3.24 -17.53
C ALA A 7 15.37 1.92 -17.27
N ARG A 8 15.88 0.79 -17.78
CA ARG A 8 15.30 -0.54 -17.54
C ARG A 8 15.41 -0.93 -16.07
N GLU A 9 16.57 -0.73 -15.44
CA GLU A 9 16.78 -1.02 -14.02
C GLU A 9 15.88 -0.17 -13.12
N ASN A 10 15.75 1.13 -13.40
CA ASN A 10 14.86 2.02 -12.65
C ASN A 10 13.38 1.64 -12.83
N HIS A 11 12.98 1.22 -14.03
CA HIS A 11 11.62 0.75 -14.27
C HIS A 11 11.32 -0.57 -13.53
N VAL A 12 12.28 -1.49 -13.46
CA VAL A 12 12.15 -2.73 -12.68
C VAL A 12 12.04 -2.42 -11.18
N LYS A 13 12.87 -1.52 -10.64
CA LYS A 13 12.79 -1.08 -9.24
C LYS A 13 11.42 -0.50 -8.90
N LYS A 14 10.87 0.35 -9.76
CA LYS A 14 9.50 0.91 -9.59
C LYS A 14 8.42 -0.18 -9.62
N LYS A 15 8.48 -1.11 -10.56
CA LYS A 15 7.53 -2.24 -10.66
C LYS A 15 7.54 -3.12 -9.41
N VAL A 16 8.74 -3.44 -8.90
CA VAL A 16 8.91 -4.22 -7.67
C VAL A 16 8.34 -3.47 -6.47
N GLU A 17 8.62 -2.17 -6.38
CA GLU A 17 8.10 -1.31 -5.32
C GLU A 17 6.57 -1.19 -5.35
N GLU A 18 5.97 -1.02 -6.53
CA GLU A 18 4.51 -1.03 -6.72
C GLU A 18 3.89 -2.39 -6.34
N ALA A 19 4.54 -3.50 -6.70
CA ALA A 19 4.11 -4.84 -6.34
C ALA A 19 4.20 -5.07 -4.82
N LEU A 20 5.30 -4.65 -4.18
CA LEU A 20 5.47 -4.69 -2.72
C LEU A 20 4.38 -3.87 -2.02
N ARG A 21 4.15 -2.65 -2.51
CA ARG A 21 3.14 -1.73 -1.97
C ARG A 21 1.73 -2.28 -2.13
N SER A 22 1.43 -2.96 -3.23
CA SER A 22 0.16 -3.67 -3.43
C SER A 22 -0.01 -4.81 -2.42
N LYS A 23 1.03 -5.63 -2.23
CA LYS A 23 1.02 -6.73 -1.25
C LYS A 23 0.89 -6.22 0.20
N MET A 24 1.57 -5.13 0.54
CA MET A 24 1.43 -4.45 1.83
C MET A 24 0.02 -3.90 2.04
N LYS A 25 -0.57 -3.25 1.04
CA LYS A 25 -1.95 -2.76 1.11
C LYS A 25 -2.95 -3.89 1.36
N GLN A 26 -2.77 -5.05 0.75
CA GLN A 26 -3.64 -6.21 1.01
C GLN A 26 -3.53 -6.70 2.46
N LYS A 27 -2.32 -6.74 3.02
CA LYS A 27 -2.11 -7.09 4.43
C LYS A 27 -2.72 -6.02 5.36
N ALA A 28 -2.49 -4.76 5.05
CA ALA A 28 -3.06 -3.63 5.80
C ALA A 28 -4.59 -3.64 5.78
N LEU A 29 -5.21 -3.97 4.64
CA LEU A 29 -6.66 -4.08 4.53
C LEU A 29 -7.23 -5.19 5.42
N LYS A 30 -6.52 -6.31 5.60
CA LYS A 30 -6.93 -7.38 6.52
C LYS A 30 -6.85 -6.95 7.98
N GLU A 31 -5.78 -6.27 8.37
CA GLU A 31 -5.63 -5.76 9.74
C GLU A 31 -6.62 -4.64 10.06
N CYS A 32 -6.90 -3.77 9.08
CA CYS A 32 -7.83 -2.67 9.19
C CYS A 32 -9.27 -3.03 8.80
N ASP A 33 -9.61 -4.33 8.70
CA ASP A 33 -10.92 -4.81 8.24
C ASP A 33 -12.08 -4.23 9.06
N HIS A 34 -11.89 -4.08 10.38
CA HIS A 34 -12.86 -3.44 11.27
C HIS A 34 -13.20 -2.00 10.87
N TYR A 35 -12.20 -1.22 10.47
CA TYR A 35 -12.40 0.16 10.01
C TYR A 35 -13.01 0.20 8.61
N ALA A 36 -12.63 -0.75 7.75
CA ALA A 36 -13.19 -0.90 6.42
C ALA A 36 -14.68 -1.26 6.47
N SER A 37 -15.07 -2.15 7.37
CA SER A 37 -16.45 -2.54 7.64
C SER A 37 -17.29 -1.34 8.10
N LYS A 38 -16.81 -0.57 9.09
CA LYS A 38 -17.49 0.66 9.54
C LYS A 38 -17.67 1.69 8.42
N TYR A 39 -16.66 1.86 7.57
CA TYR A 39 -16.75 2.74 6.41
C TYR A 39 -17.78 2.20 5.39
N ALA A 40 -17.79 0.90 5.14
CA ALA A 40 -18.73 0.24 4.24
C ALA A 40 -20.18 0.36 4.75
N GLU A 41 -20.42 0.17 6.05
CA GLU A 41 -21.72 0.40 6.68
C GLU A 41 -22.19 1.84 6.52
N CYS A 42 -21.28 2.81 6.66
CA CYS A 42 -21.59 4.22 6.44
C CYS A 42 -21.83 4.54 4.94
N ALA A 43 -21.09 3.91 4.04
CA ALA A 43 -21.25 4.06 2.60
C ALA A 43 -22.52 3.35 2.06
N TYR A 44 -23.03 2.37 2.79
CA TYR A 44 -24.22 1.62 2.41
C TYR A 44 -25.41 2.55 2.24
N GLY A 45 -25.98 2.59 1.03
CA GLY A 45 -27.11 3.45 0.67
C GLY A 45 -26.77 4.93 0.44
N ARG A 46 -25.49 5.32 0.41
CA ARG A 46 -25.05 6.71 0.15
C ARG A 46 -24.16 6.76 -1.09
N THR A 47 -24.67 7.21 -2.22
CA THR A 47 -23.91 7.31 -3.49
C THR A 47 -23.13 8.61 -3.63
N LEU A 48 -23.75 9.76 -3.32
CA LEU A 48 -23.11 11.08 -3.52
C LEU A 48 -22.65 11.73 -2.21
N SER A 49 -23.38 11.49 -1.10
CA SER A 49 -23.12 12.15 0.18
C SER A 49 -22.07 11.43 1.05
N VAL A 50 -21.53 10.30 0.60
CA VAL A 50 -20.60 9.45 1.37
C VAL A 50 -19.31 10.19 1.75
N ILE A 51 -18.78 11.02 0.85
CA ILE A 51 -17.50 11.73 1.06
C ILE A 51 -17.61 12.73 2.22
N PHE A 52 -18.78 13.34 2.41
CA PHE A 52 -19.02 14.29 3.50
C PHE A 52 -19.48 13.60 4.77
N LYS A 53 -20.44 12.67 4.68
CA LYS A 53 -21.05 12.02 5.85
C LYS A 53 -20.15 10.96 6.48
N CYS A 54 -19.36 10.26 5.68
CA CYS A 54 -18.47 9.19 6.12
C CYS A 54 -17.00 9.62 6.18
N ARG A 55 -16.74 10.93 6.14
CA ARG A 55 -15.39 11.50 6.15
C ARG A 55 -14.59 11.07 7.38
N ASN A 56 -15.23 10.94 8.54
CA ASN A 56 -14.58 10.53 9.78
C ASN A 56 -14.13 9.07 9.72
N GLN A 57 -15.03 8.16 9.31
CA GLN A 57 -14.74 6.74 9.14
C GLN A 57 -13.66 6.53 8.07
N ALA A 58 -13.73 7.29 6.96
CA ALA A 58 -12.70 7.27 5.94
C ALA A 58 -11.33 7.72 6.48
N LYS A 59 -11.31 8.71 7.40
CA LYS A 59 -10.08 9.20 8.02
C LYS A 59 -9.48 8.17 8.98
N GLU A 60 -10.30 7.49 9.77
CA GLU A 60 -9.85 6.39 10.64
C GLU A 60 -9.27 5.22 9.82
N LEU A 61 -9.97 4.81 8.76
CA LEU A 61 -9.47 3.78 7.84
C LEU A 61 -8.14 4.19 7.20
N ASN A 62 -8.02 5.45 6.73
CA ASN A 62 -6.76 5.94 6.16
C ASN A 62 -5.65 6.01 7.20
N ASN A 63 -5.93 6.41 8.44
CA ASN A 63 -4.93 6.41 9.52
C ASN A 63 -4.42 4.99 9.79
N CYS A 64 -5.32 4.01 9.86
CA CYS A 64 -4.94 2.61 10.03
C CYS A 64 -4.09 2.11 8.87
N LEU A 65 -4.53 2.35 7.63
CA LEU A 65 -3.77 1.99 6.43
C LEU A 65 -2.39 2.64 6.42
N HIS A 66 -2.28 3.92 6.83
CA HIS A 66 -1.03 4.66 6.85
C HIS A 66 0.03 4.06 7.80
N LEU A 67 -0.38 3.41 8.89
CA LEU A 67 0.54 2.69 9.78
C LEU A 67 1.25 1.54 9.06
N TYR A 68 0.55 0.87 8.15
CA TYR A 68 1.08 -0.28 7.40
C TYR A 68 1.62 0.09 6.02
N THR A 69 1.25 1.24 5.46
CA THR A 69 1.74 1.73 4.16
C THR A 69 2.72 2.89 4.29
N ASN A 70 3.45 2.96 5.40
CA ASN A 70 4.49 3.97 5.62
C ASN A 70 5.76 3.63 4.81
N ASP A 71 6.48 4.65 4.35
CA ASP A 71 7.75 4.53 3.64
C ASP A 71 8.79 3.73 4.45
N SER A 72 8.76 3.82 5.79
CA SER A 72 9.64 3.02 6.66
C SER A 72 9.40 1.51 6.54
N VAL A 73 8.13 1.09 6.46
CA VAL A 73 7.78 -0.34 6.30
C VAL A 73 8.10 -0.81 4.88
N LEU A 74 7.94 0.08 3.89
CA LEU A 74 8.31 -0.19 2.51
C LEU A 74 9.84 -0.34 2.37
N ASP A 75 10.63 0.49 3.05
CA ASP A 75 12.10 0.40 3.06
C ASP A 75 12.59 -0.89 3.72
N GLU A 76 11.99 -1.27 4.85
CA GLU A 76 12.32 -2.52 5.54
C GLU A 76 12.00 -3.74 4.64
N MET A 77 10.81 -3.77 4.03
CA MET A 77 10.42 -4.81 3.09
C MET A 77 11.32 -4.85 1.84
N LYS A 78 11.77 -3.68 1.34
CA LYS A 78 12.76 -3.61 0.26
C LYS A 78 14.11 -4.20 0.67
N ARG A 79 14.57 -3.93 1.90
CA ARG A 79 15.80 -4.52 2.44
C ARG A 79 15.68 -6.04 2.56
N GLU A 80 14.57 -6.55 3.09
CA GLU A 80 14.31 -7.98 3.16
C GLU A 80 14.23 -8.63 1.77
N TYR A 81 13.61 -7.96 0.80
CA TYR A 81 13.54 -8.43 -0.58
C TYR A 81 14.90 -8.43 -1.25
N ALA A 82 15.72 -7.39 -1.02
CA ALA A 82 17.10 -7.34 -1.49
C ALA A 82 17.92 -8.51 -0.91
N LEU A 83 17.84 -8.75 0.39
CA LEU A 83 18.55 -9.88 1.04
C LEU A 83 18.12 -11.25 0.48
N GLN A 84 16.82 -11.44 0.20
CA GLN A 84 16.31 -12.69 -0.37
C GLN A 84 16.66 -12.88 -1.86
N HIS A 85 16.82 -11.79 -2.63
CA HIS A 85 17.15 -11.85 -4.05
C HIS A 85 18.65 -11.75 -4.36
N ASP A 86 19.47 -11.25 -3.44
CA ASP A 86 20.93 -11.24 -3.52
C ASP A 86 21.54 -12.61 -3.14
N GLY A 87 20.73 -13.51 -2.56
CA GLY A 87 21.12 -14.87 -2.18
C GLY A 87 20.87 -15.95 -3.25
N LYS A 88 20.50 -15.60 -4.48
CA LYS A 88 20.32 -16.59 -5.56
C LYS A 88 21.55 -16.57 -6.50
N PRO A 89 22.35 -17.64 -6.55
CA PRO A 89 23.48 -17.75 -7.47
C PRO A 89 23.03 -17.72 -8.94
#